data_AF-A0A2E2BC05-F1
#
_entry.id   AF-A0A2E2BC05-F1
#
_cell.length_a   1.000
_cell.length_b   1.000
_cell.length_c   1.000
_cell.angle_alpha   90.00
_cell.angle_beta   90.00
_cell.angle_gamma   90.00
#
_symmetry.space_group_name_H-M   'P 1'
#
loop_
_entity.id
_entity.type
_entity.pdbx_description
1 polymer ?
#
loop_
_entity_poly.entity_id
_entity_poly.type
_entity_poly.pdbx_seq_one_letter_code
_entity_poly.pdbx_strand_id
1 'polypeptide(L)' 'YSITANDALPVENYVAVVTLSDTSDGGTNVQWGSNWHATGGAPEDEVQGALEGLYNAIIDGMEAAG' A
#
# COMPACT_ATOMS: atom_id res chain seq x y z
N TYR A 1 3.11 5.96 -11.49
CA TYR A 1 2.56 4.94 -12.40
C TYR A 1 1.08 4.80 -12.10
N SER A 2 0.24 4.42 -13.07
CA SER A 2 -1.20 4.26 -12.87
C SER A 2 -1.59 2.82 -13.21
N ILE A 3 -2.28 2.13 -12.32
CA ILE A 3 -2.83 0.79 -12.58
C ILE A 3 -4.18 1.00 -13.29
N THR A 4 -4.27 0.70 -14.58
CA THR A 4 -5.48 0.94 -15.40
C THR A 4 -6.35 -0.31 -15.59
N ALA A 5 -5.88 -1.48 -15.18
CA ALA A 5 -6.66 -2.71 -15.08
C ALA A 5 -6.40 -3.29 -13.69
N ASN A 6 -7.43 -3.32 -12.84
CA ASN A 6 -7.36 -3.82 -11.48
C ASN A 6 -8.43 -4.89 -11.28
N ASP A 7 -8.16 -6.10 -11.75
CA ASP A 7 -9.01 -7.26 -11.51
C ASP A 7 -8.61 -8.01 -10.23
N ALA A 8 -7.52 -7.57 -9.58
CA ALA A 8 -6.92 -8.26 -8.44
C ALA A 8 -7.42 -7.74 -7.09
N LEU A 9 -7.86 -6.48 -7.01
CA LEU A 9 -8.34 -5.87 -5.78
C LEU A 9 -9.77 -5.31 -5.99
N PRO A 10 -10.67 -5.43 -5.00
CA PRO A 10 -12.03 -4.91 -5.07
C PRO A 10 -12.05 -3.38 -4.86
N VAL A 11 -11.25 -2.65 -5.63
CA VAL A 11 -11.15 -1.19 -5.58
C VAL A 11 -11.08 -0.55 -6.96
N GLU A 12 -11.66 0.63 -7.08
CA GLU A 12 -11.52 1.50 -8.24
C GLU A 12 -10.86 2.84 -7.87
N ASN A 13 -10.39 3.56 -8.88
CA ASN A 13 -9.72 4.86 -8.74
C ASN A 13 -8.54 4.82 -7.75
N TYR A 14 -7.85 3.68 -7.68
CA TYR A 14 -6.76 3.45 -6.75
C TYR A 14 -5.53 4.32 -7.09
N VAL A 15 -5.08 5.10 -6.11
CA VAL A 15 -3.86 5.91 -6.16
C VAL A 15 -3.09 5.70 -4.87
N ALA A 16 -1.81 5.32 -4.97
CA ALA A 16 -0.93 5.16 -3.82
C ALA A 16 0.30 6.07 -3.92
N VAL A 17 0.76 6.52 -2.75
CA VAL A 17 1.98 7.32 -2.58
C VAL A 17 2.86 6.64 -1.55
N VAL A 18 4.14 6.48 -1.89
CA VAL A 18 5.17 6.01 -0.97
C VAL A 18 6.20 7.12 -0.82
N THR A 19 6.49 7.48 0.42
CA THR A 19 7.52 8.47 0.77
C THR A 19 8.61 7.76 1.56
N LEU A 20 9.86 8.00 1.15
CA LEU A 20 11.05 7.49 1.82
C LEU A 20 11.85 8.69 2.34
N SER A 21 12.36 8.57 3.56
CA SER A 21 13.22 9.59 4.17
C SER A 21 14.25 8.96 5.08
N ASP A 22 15.44 9.55 5.16
CA ASP A 22 16.49 9.08 6.08
C ASP A 22 16.07 9.26 7.54
N THR A 23 16.47 8.32 8.38
CA THR A 23 16.41 8.43 9.85
C THR A 23 17.76 8.89 10.38
N SER A 24 17.78 9.49 11.57
CA SER A 24 19.00 10.05 12.17
C SER A 24 20.08 9.01 12.51
N ASP A 25 19.70 7.74 12.61
CA ASP A 25 20.53 6.59 12.92
C ASP A 25 20.93 5.78 11.67
N GLY A 26 20.66 6.30 10.47
CA GLY A 26 21.11 5.70 9.21
C GLY A 26 20.17 4.64 8.63
N GLY A 27 18.98 4.45 9.19
CA GLY A 27 17.89 3.68 8.59
C GLY A 27 17.03 4.50 7.62
N THR A 28 15.99 3.88 7.05
CA THR A 28 15.00 4.53 6.19
C THR A 28 13.64 4.52 6.87
N ASN A 29 12.98 5.67 6.94
CA ASN A 29 11.57 5.77 7.30
C ASN A 29 10.72 5.64 6.04
N VAL A 30 9.76 4.73 6.08
CA VAL A 30 8.84 4.43 4.97
C VAL A 30 7.42 4.84 5.36
N GLN A 31 6.78 5.67 4.54
CA GLN A 31 5.38 6.02 4.69
C GLN A 31 4.61 5.64 3.43
N TRP A 32 3.61 4.77 3.56
CA TRP A 32 2.77 4.32 2.46
C TRP A 32 1.31 4.70 2.73
N GLY A 33 0.70 5.43 1.81
CA GLY A 33 -0.73 5.73 1.85
C GLY A 33 -1.41 5.56 0.50
N SER A 34 -2.72 5.37 0.49
CA SER A 34 -3.51 5.27 -0.73
C SER A 34 -4.91 5.86 -0.59
N ASN A 35 -5.50 6.19 -1.72
CA ASN A 35 -6.90 6.58 -1.87
C ASN A 35 -7.55 5.66 -2.90
N TRP A 36 -8.78 5.26 -2.64
CA TRP A 36 -9.51 4.28 -3.43
C TRP A 36 -11.00 4.33 -3.08
N HIS A 37 -11.83 3.68 -3.90
CA HIS A 37 -13.23 3.40 -3.59
C HIS A 37 -13.45 1.89 -3.63
N ALA A 38 -14.14 1.33 -2.63
CA ALA A 38 -14.48 -0.09 -2.63
C ALA A 38 -15.45 -0.40 -3.76
N THR A 39 -15.28 -1.57 -4.39
CA THR A 39 -16.18 -2.08 -5.42
C THR A 39 -16.73 -3.46 -5.03
N GLY A 40 -17.72 -3.95 -5.77
CA GLY A 40 -18.26 -5.30 -5.57
C GLY A 40 -18.99 -5.52 -4.23
N GLY A 41 -19.30 -4.46 -3.48
CA GLY A 41 -19.93 -4.55 -2.16
C GLY A 41 -18.98 -4.94 -1.03
N ALA A 42 -17.66 -4.89 -1.26
CA ALA A 42 -16.67 -5.15 -0.22
C ALA A 42 -16.76 -4.08 0.90
N PRO A 43 -16.75 -4.46 2.18
CA PRO A 43 -16.64 -3.52 3.30
C PRO A 43 -15.31 -2.75 3.25
N GLU A 44 -15.36 -1.44 3.50
CA GLU A 44 -14.15 -0.58 3.43
C GLU A 44 -13.09 -0.99 4.44
N ASP A 45 -13.46 -1.45 5.63
CA ASP A 45 -12.54 -1.92 6.67
C ASP A 45 -11.80 -3.19 6.27
N GLU A 46 -12.46 -4.12 5.58
CA GLU A 46 -11.82 -5.31 5.03
C GLU A 46 -10.81 -4.94 3.92
N VAL A 47 -11.19 -4.01 3.03
CA VAL A 47 -10.31 -3.52 1.97
C VAL A 47 -9.10 -2.78 2.55
N GLN A 48 -9.32 -1.92 3.55
CA GLN A 48 -8.26 -1.22 4.25
C GLN A 48 -7.27 -2.21 4.87
N GLY A 49 -7.76 -3.19 5.63
CA GLY A 49 -6.91 -4.20 6.27
C GLY A 49 -6.10 -5.02 5.26
N ALA A 50 -6.69 -5.36 4.11
CA ALA A 50 -5.99 -6.06 3.04
C ALA A 50 -4.86 -5.22 2.42
N LEU A 51 -5.10 -3.92 2.19
CA LEU A 51 -4.11 -3.00 1.64
C LEU A 51 -2.97 -2.72 2.63
N GLU A 52 -3.29 -2.49 3.90
CA GLU A 52 -2.28 -2.34 4.97
C GLU A 52 -1.41 -3.59 5.08
N GLY A 53 -2.02 -4.78 5.03
CA GLY A 53 -1.29 -6.05 5.02
C GLY A 53 -0.35 -6.19 3.81
N LEU A 54 -0.80 -5.79 2.61
CA LEU A 54 0.04 -5.77 1.42
C LEU A 54 1.23 -4.81 1.56
N TYR A 55 1.00 -3.59 2.04
CA TYR A 55 2.07 -2.61 2.21
C TYR A 55 3.12 -3.09 3.22
N ASN A 56 2.68 -3.64 4.35
CA ASN A 56 3.58 -4.19 5.36
C ASN A 56 4.39 -5.37 4.80
N ALA A 57 3.76 -6.31 4.07
CA ALA A 57 4.48 -7.43 3.48
C ALA A 57 5.56 -7.00 2.47
N ILE A 58 5.31 -5.91 1.73
CA ILE A 58 6.31 -5.34 0.82
C ILE A 58 7.46 -4.70 1.60
N ILE A 59 7.15 -3.93 2.66
CA ILE A 59 8.15 -3.29 3.53
C ILE A 59 9.01 -4.36 4.22
N ASP A 60 8.40 -5.37 4.82
CA ASP A 60 9.09 -6.51 5.45
C ASP A 60 10.02 -7.22 4.45
N GLY A 61 9.57 -7.36 3.19
CA GLY A 61 10.39 -7.93 2.12
C GLY A 61 11.60 -7.07 1.74
N MET A 62 11.48 -5.73 1.81
CA MET A 62 12.60 -4.81 1.61
C MET A 62 13.61 -4.92 2.77
N GLU A 63 13.11 -4.98 4.00
CA GLU A 63 13.95 -5.14 5.20
C GLU A 63 14.71 -6.47 5.19
N ALA A 64 14.07 -7.56 4.78
CA ALA A 64 14.71 -8.88 4.72
C ALA A 64 15.76 -9.02 3.60
N ALA A 65 15.72 -8.17 2.58
CA ALA A 65 16.66 -8.19 1.46
C ALA A 65 17.92 -7.33 1.69
N GLY A 66 17.88 -6.42 2.67
CA GLY A 66 19.00 -5.57 3.08
C GLY A 66 19.96 -6.26 4.04
#